data_AF-A0AA51BMQ7-F1
#
_entry.id   AF-A0AA51BMQ7-F1
#
_cell.length_a   1.000
_cell.length_b   1.000
_cell.length_c   1.000
_cell.angle_alpha   90.00
_cell.angle_beta   90.00
_cell.angle_gamma   90.00
#
_symmetry.space_group_name_H-M   'P 1'
#
loop_
_entity.id
_entity.type
_entity.pdbx_description
1 polymer ?
#
loop_
_entity_poly.entity_id
_entity_poly.type
_entity_poly.pdbx_seq_one_letter_code
_entity_poly.pdbx_strand_id
1 'polypeptide(L)'
;KNYEDKYHFSCQFTADLMATNHADFIITSTYQEIAGSKNTVGQYESHTAFTLPGLYRVVHGIDVFDPKFNIVSPGADMCIYFPYSEKEKRLTSFHGSIEKLLYDPEQSEEHVGWLDDHSKPIIFSMARLDRVKNITGLVESFGKNTQLRELANLVVVAGYNDVKKSSDREEIQEIDKMHQLIKTYNLFGQFRWISAQTNRARNGELYRYIADTRGIFVQPAFYEAFGLTVVEAMTCGLPTFATCHGGPAEIIEHGVSGFHIDPYHPDQAAGTMVEFFEQCKKDSSYWNKISEGGLCRIFERYTWKIYSERLMTLAGVYRFWKYVSKLERRETRRYLEMFYILKFRNLVKSVPLAVDDH
;
A
#
# COMPACT_ATOMS: atom_id res chain seq x y z
N LYS A 1 26.00 5.27 -1.55
CA LYS A 1 25.41 4.06 -2.17
C LYS A 1 25.20 4.35 -3.66
N ASN A 2 25.66 3.48 -4.57
CA ASN A 2 25.42 3.69 -6.00
C ASN A 2 24.02 3.18 -6.35
N TYR A 3 23.01 4.06 -6.26
CA TYR A 3 21.62 3.73 -6.58
C TYR A 3 21.37 3.64 -8.09
N GLU A 4 22.23 4.27 -8.90
CA GLU A 4 22.03 4.38 -10.34
C GLU A 4 22.15 3.03 -11.04
N ASP A 5 23.18 2.25 -10.73
CA ASP A 5 23.39 0.92 -11.34
C ASP A 5 22.28 -0.08 -10.99
N LYS A 6 21.59 0.13 -9.87
CA LYS A 6 20.55 -0.79 -9.38
C LYS A 6 19.14 -0.37 -9.82
N TYR A 7 18.82 0.91 -9.70
CA TYR A 7 17.44 1.41 -9.85
C TYR A 7 17.26 2.30 -11.08
N HIS A 8 18.34 2.77 -11.70
CA HIS A 8 18.30 3.69 -12.83
C HIS A 8 17.44 4.94 -12.57
N PHE A 9 17.55 5.51 -11.36
CA PHE A 9 16.75 6.66 -10.95
C PHE A 9 16.94 7.89 -11.85
N SER A 10 18.10 8.04 -12.50
CA SER A 10 18.28 9.10 -13.50
C SER A 10 17.25 9.00 -14.64
N CYS A 11 16.98 7.79 -15.14
CA CYS A 11 15.97 7.55 -16.17
C CYS A 11 14.57 7.80 -15.62
N GLN A 12 14.27 7.24 -14.44
CA GLN A 12 12.95 7.36 -13.82
C GLN A 12 12.57 8.82 -13.54
N PHE A 13 13.40 9.58 -12.82
CA PHE A 13 13.12 10.97 -12.49
C PHE A 13 13.07 11.87 -13.74
N THR A 14 13.82 11.55 -14.80
CA THR A 14 13.71 12.25 -16.08
C THR A 14 12.36 11.97 -16.73
N ALA A 15 11.92 10.71 -16.75
CA ALA A 15 10.62 10.30 -17.30
C ALA A 15 9.46 10.91 -16.53
N ASP A 16 9.51 10.89 -15.19
CA ASP A 16 8.48 11.46 -14.33
C ASP A 16 8.31 12.96 -14.61
N LEU A 17 9.42 13.72 -14.58
CA LEU A 17 9.41 15.16 -14.85
C LEU A 17 8.83 15.47 -16.25
N MET A 18 9.17 14.66 -17.24
CA MET A 18 8.63 14.80 -18.58
C MET A 18 7.13 14.52 -18.64
N ALA A 19 6.69 13.39 -18.11
CA ALA A 19 5.31 12.94 -18.17
C ALA A 19 4.38 13.92 -17.43
N THR A 20 4.78 14.37 -16.24
CA THR A 20 4.04 15.35 -15.43
C THR A 20 3.83 16.67 -16.19
N ASN A 21 4.84 17.15 -16.92
CA ASN A 21 4.72 18.40 -17.67
C ASN A 21 4.08 18.23 -19.06
N HIS A 22 4.12 17.03 -19.62
CA HIS A 22 3.48 16.72 -20.90
C HIS A 22 1.98 16.46 -20.77
N ALA A 23 1.51 16.06 -19.58
CA ALA A 23 0.12 15.69 -19.33
C ALA A 23 -0.85 16.87 -19.56
N ASP A 24 -2.01 16.58 -20.14
CA ASP A 24 -3.08 17.57 -20.26
C ASP A 24 -3.72 17.89 -18.90
N PHE A 25 -3.91 16.85 -18.09
CA PHE A 25 -4.31 16.86 -16.68
C PHE A 25 -3.71 15.65 -15.96
N ILE A 26 -3.61 15.74 -14.65
CA ILE A 26 -3.07 14.72 -13.75
C ILE A 26 -4.17 14.33 -12.77
N ILE A 27 -4.38 13.03 -12.60
CA ILE A 27 -5.22 12.49 -11.53
C ILE A 27 -4.33 12.02 -10.41
N THR A 28 -4.66 12.40 -9.19
CA THR A 28 -4.09 11.86 -7.96
C THR A 28 -5.17 11.21 -7.12
N SER A 29 -4.78 10.28 -6.25
CA SER A 29 -5.73 9.56 -5.40
C SER A 29 -6.03 10.32 -4.10
N THR A 30 -5.14 11.22 -3.69
CA THR A 30 -5.22 12.01 -2.45
C THR A 30 -4.70 13.44 -2.67
N TYR A 31 -5.06 14.35 -1.77
CA TYR A 31 -4.42 15.66 -1.66
C TYR A 31 -2.97 15.53 -1.22
N GLN A 32 -2.69 14.59 -0.30
CA GLN A 32 -1.35 14.26 0.18
C GLN A 32 -0.37 14.00 -0.97
N GLU A 33 -0.82 13.30 -2.01
CA GLU A 33 -0.01 13.01 -3.20
C GLU A 33 0.45 14.31 -3.90
N ILE A 34 -0.34 15.39 -3.87
CA ILE A 34 0.02 16.67 -4.49
C ILE A 34 0.87 17.51 -3.54
N ALA A 35 0.30 17.90 -2.40
CA ALA A 35 0.82 18.94 -1.51
C ALA A 35 0.98 18.48 -0.05
N GLY A 36 0.92 17.16 0.19
CA GLY A 36 1.24 16.59 1.49
C GLY A 36 0.26 17.00 2.59
N SER A 37 0.81 17.43 3.71
CA SER A 37 0.07 17.95 4.85
C SER A 37 0.69 19.26 5.33
N LYS A 38 0.12 19.86 6.38
CA LYS A 38 0.74 21.03 7.02
C LYS A 38 2.20 20.78 7.47
N ASN A 39 2.54 19.54 7.81
CA ASN A 39 3.82 19.19 8.43
C ASN A 39 4.73 18.35 7.53
N THR A 40 4.25 17.90 6.37
CA THR A 40 4.97 16.98 5.49
C THR A 40 4.77 17.36 4.03
N VAL A 41 5.85 17.32 3.25
CA VAL A 41 5.84 17.64 1.82
C VAL A 41 5.05 16.59 1.02
N GLY A 42 4.33 17.02 -0.02
CA GLY A 42 3.64 16.13 -0.95
C GLY A 42 4.55 15.36 -1.91
N GLN A 43 4.00 14.35 -2.59
CA GLN A 43 4.75 13.54 -3.55
C GLN A 43 5.14 14.35 -4.79
N TYR A 44 4.19 15.07 -5.39
CA TYR A 44 4.49 15.97 -6.50
C TYR A 44 5.25 17.22 -6.02
N GLU A 45 4.91 17.75 -4.85
CA GLU A 45 5.61 18.89 -4.25
C GLU A 45 7.12 18.65 -4.08
N SER A 46 7.53 17.42 -3.71
CA SER A 46 8.96 17.09 -3.61
C SER A 46 9.70 17.16 -4.95
N HIS A 47 8.99 17.22 -6.07
CA HIS A 47 9.54 17.36 -7.41
C HIS A 47 9.52 18.82 -7.92
N THR A 48 9.04 19.79 -7.11
CA THR A 48 9.07 21.21 -7.46
C THR A 48 10.51 21.70 -7.63
N ALA A 49 11.40 21.38 -6.70
CA ALA A 49 12.81 21.77 -6.81
C ALA A 49 13.72 20.68 -6.24
N PHE A 50 14.59 20.13 -7.09
CA PHE A 50 15.57 19.13 -6.70
C PHE A 50 16.78 19.14 -7.63
N THR A 51 17.83 18.40 -7.26
CA THR A 51 19.04 18.29 -8.07
C THR A 51 19.50 16.85 -8.15
N LEU A 52 19.99 16.46 -9.33
CA LEU A 52 20.75 15.24 -9.54
C LEU A 52 22.21 15.65 -9.79
N PRO A 53 23.05 15.72 -8.74
CA PRO A 53 24.41 16.22 -8.85
C PRO A 53 25.18 15.49 -9.95
N GLY A 54 25.86 16.25 -10.82
CA GLY A 54 26.56 15.71 -11.97
C GLY A 54 25.70 15.45 -13.22
N LEU A 55 24.37 15.59 -13.15
CA LEU A 55 23.48 15.34 -14.28
C LEU A 55 22.68 16.58 -14.74
N TYR A 56 21.82 17.12 -13.88
CA TYR A 56 21.09 18.38 -14.09
C TYR A 56 20.42 18.85 -12.78
N ARG A 57 19.96 20.11 -12.78
CA ARG A 57 19.20 20.72 -11.68
C ARG A 57 17.79 21.07 -12.16
N VAL A 58 16.79 20.74 -11.36
CA VAL A 58 15.40 21.11 -11.58
C VAL A 58 15.08 22.26 -10.64
N VAL A 59 15.02 23.48 -11.20
CA VAL A 59 14.72 24.70 -10.41
C VAL A 59 13.22 24.83 -10.16
N HIS A 60 12.42 24.50 -11.16
CA HIS A 60 10.96 24.49 -11.07
C HIS A 60 10.42 23.36 -11.96
N GLY A 61 10.21 22.18 -11.36
CA GLY A 61 9.82 20.96 -12.05
C GLY A 61 8.31 20.78 -12.17
N ILE A 62 7.57 21.18 -11.14
CA ILE A 62 6.11 21.14 -11.10
C ILE A 62 5.61 22.15 -10.07
N ASP A 63 4.45 22.73 -10.34
CA ASP A 63 3.73 23.60 -9.42
C ASP A 63 2.54 22.85 -8.82
N VAL A 64 2.45 22.77 -7.49
CA VAL A 64 1.34 22.14 -6.77
C VAL A 64 0.01 22.88 -6.98
N PHE A 65 0.07 24.13 -7.42
CA PHE A 65 -1.10 24.95 -7.76
C PHE A 65 -1.49 24.85 -9.24
N ASP A 66 -0.79 24.04 -10.05
CA ASP A 66 -1.13 23.88 -11.46
C ASP A 66 -2.57 23.34 -11.58
N PRO A 67 -3.47 24.03 -12.31
CA PRO A 67 -4.88 23.64 -12.41
C PRO A 67 -5.06 22.24 -12.98
N LYS A 68 -4.04 21.68 -13.65
CA LYS A 68 -4.09 20.34 -14.23
C LYS A 68 -4.20 19.22 -13.19
N PHE A 69 -3.90 19.48 -11.91
CA PHE A 69 -4.08 18.50 -10.84
C PHE A 69 -5.54 18.34 -10.43
N ASN A 70 -6.02 17.09 -10.39
CA ASN A 70 -7.38 16.77 -9.99
C ASN A 70 -7.37 15.53 -9.09
N ILE A 71 -7.97 15.65 -7.90
CA ILE A 71 -8.08 14.51 -6.99
C ILE A 71 -9.32 13.70 -7.37
N VAL A 72 -9.07 12.47 -7.83
CA VAL A 72 -10.11 11.50 -8.14
C VAL A 72 -9.74 10.19 -7.47
N SER A 73 -10.20 10.03 -6.22
CA SER A 73 -9.84 8.88 -5.40
C SER A 73 -10.45 7.58 -5.95
N PRO A 74 -9.66 6.51 -6.11
CA PRO A 74 -10.16 5.21 -6.54
C PRO A 74 -10.94 4.52 -5.41
N GLY A 75 -11.51 3.35 -5.70
CA GLY A 75 -12.21 2.53 -4.71
C GLY A 75 -11.84 1.05 -4.79
N ALA A 76 -12.51 0.25 -3.96
CA ALA A 76 -12.51 -1.21 -4.08
C ALA A 76 -13.67 -1.69 -4.96
N ASP A 77 -13.50 -2.83 -5.63
CA ASP A 77 -14.60 -3.49 -6.34
C ASP A 77 -15.60 -4.06 -5.33
N MET A 78 -16.79 -3.46 -5.25
CA MET A 78 -17.83 -3.79 -4.28
C MET A 78 -18.45 -5.18 -4.49
N CYS A 79 -18.20 -5.83 -5.64
CA CYS A 79 -18.59 -7.22 -5.87
C CYS A 79 -17.61 -8.20 -5.19
N ILE A 80 -16.37 -7.78 -4.97
CA ILE A 80 -15.30 -8.61 -4.36
C ILE A 80 -15.17 -8.28 -2.88
N TYR A 81 -15.11 -6.99 -2.56
CA TYR A 81 -14.92 -6.45 -1.22
C TYR A 81 -16.21 -5.81 -0.76
N PHE A 82 -16.81 -6.36 0.28
CA PHE A 82 -18.05 -5.91 0.87
C PHE A 82 -18.04 -6.25 2.37
N PRO A 83 -18.91 -5.62 3.19
CA PRO A 83 -18.90 -5.78 4.63
C PRO A 83 -19.03 -7.24 5.09
N TYR A 84 -18.22 -7.65 6.07
CA TYR A 84 -18.26 -9.00 6.64
C TYR A 84 -19.60 -9.40 7.28
N SER A 85 -20.43 -8.39 7.60
CA SER A 85 -21.77 -8.50 8.19
C SER A 85 -22.85 -8.95 7.19
N GLU A 86 -22.62 -8.82 5.89
CA GLU A 86 -23.55 -9.26 4.83
C GLU A 86 -23.45 -10.78 4.63
N LYS A 87 -24.01 -11.55 5.58
CA LYS A 87 -23.87 -13.02 5.68
C LYS A 87 -24.39 -13.75 4.43
N GLU A 88 -25.40 -13.21 3.77
CA GLU A 88 -26.01 -13.75 2.56
C GLU A 88 -25.09 -13.68 1.32
N LYS A 89 -24.12 -12.76 1.29
CA LYS A 89 -23.16 -12.63 0.18
C LYS A 89 -21.86 -13.40 0.41
N ARG A 90 -21.67 -13.97 1.60
CA ARG A 90 -20.42 -14.64 1.99
C ARG A 90 -20.13 -15.84 1.10
N LEU A 91 -18.86 -15.96 0.69
CA LEU A 91 -18.39 -17.03 -0.19
C LEU A 91 -17.96 -18.24 0.65
N THR A 92 -18.92 -18.88 1.31
CA THR A 92 -18.67 -19.97 2.28
C THR A 92 -17.98 -21.19 1.67
N SER A 93 -18.08 -21.39 0.35
CA SER A 93 -17.34 -22.42 -0.38
C SER A 93 -15.80 -22.28 -0.26
N PHE A 94 -15.29 -21.08 0.03
CA PHE A 94 -13.86 -20.87 0.26
C PHE A 94 -13.42 -21.16 1.70
N HIS A 95 -14.33 -21.32 2.67
CA HIS A 95 -13.98 -21.43 4.09
C HIS A 95 -13.04 -22.60 4.37
N GLY A 96 -13.30 -23.79 3.83
CA GLY A 96 -12.38 -24.92 4.01
C GLY A 96 -10.97 -24.67 3.44
N SER A 97 -10.88 -23.93 2.33
CA SER A 97 -9.57 -23.56 1.76
C SER A 97 -8.85 -22.47 2.56
N ILE A 98 -9.60 -21.54 3.16
CA ILE A 98 -9.08 -20.47 4.01
C ILE A 98 -8.62 -21.05 5.36
N GLU A 99 -9.40 -21.96 5.95
CA GLU A 99 -9.04 -22.65 7.17
C GLU A 99 -7.78 -23.48 7.00
N LYS A 100 -7.65 -24.20 5.88
CA LYS A 100 -6.38 -24.86 5.53
C LYS A 100 -5.24 -23.85 5.42
N LEU A 101 -5.45 -22.75 4.71
CA LEU A 101 -4.43 -21.72 4.52
C LEU A 101 -3.95 -21.11 5.85
N LEU A 102 -4.86 -20.87 6.79
CA LEU A 102 -4.58 -20.23 8.08
C LEU A 102 -4.05 -21.21 9.14
N TYR A 103 -4.62 -22.42 9.22
CA TYR A 103 -4.52 -23.29 10.39
C TYR A 103 -3.88 -24.65 10.12
N ASP A 104 -3.59 -25.01 8.86
CA ASP A 104 -2.89 -26.27 8.55
C ASP A 104 -1.46 -26.25 9.14
N PRO A 105 -1.09 -27.14 10.08
CA PRO A 105 0.22 -27.11 10.72
C PRO A 105 1.37 -27.48 9.76
N GLU A 106 1.07 -28.12 8.63
CA GLU A 106 2.09 -28.53 7.66
C GLU A 106 2.84 -27.31 7.09
N GLN A 107 4.16 -27.46 6.96
CA GLN A 107 5.00 -26.45 6.35
C GLN A 107 5.09 -26.75 4.85
N SER A 108 4.81 -25.75 4.03
CA SER A 108 4.76 -25.91 2.58
C SER A 108 5.34 -24.69 1.87
N GLU A 109 5.42 -24.76 0.55
CA GLU A 109 5.76 -23.61 -0.29
C GLU A 109 4.65 -22.53 -0.32
N GLU A 110 3.45 -22.85 0.18
CA GLU A 110 2.33 -21.91 0.27
C GLU A 110 2.28 -21.22 1.63
N HIS A 111 2.75 -21.86 2.70
CA HIS A 111 2.69 -21.30 4.04
C HIS A 111 3.77 -21.86 5.00
N VAL A 112 4.28 -20.97 5.85
CA VAL A 112 5.29 -21.21 6.88
C VAL A 112 4.72 -20.74 8.23
N GLY A 113 5.07 -21.42 9.32
CA GLY A 113 4.49 -21.17 10.65
C GLY A 113 3.18 -21.93 10.86
N TRP A 114 2.64 -21.87 12.07
CA TRP A 114 1.32 -22.39 12.43
C TRP A 114 0.80 -21.60 13.63
N LEU A 115 -0.49 -21.72 13.92
CA LEU A 115 -1.16 -21.03 15.03
C LEU A 115 -1.62 -22.09 16.05
N ASP A 116 -1.18 -21.98 17.30
CA ASP A 116 -1.56 -22.93 18.36
C ASP A 116 -2.97 -22.64 18.90
N ASP A 117 -3.31 -21.36 19.03
CA ASP A 117 -4.59 -20.89 19.56
C ASP A 117 -5.42 -20.22 18.46
N HIS A 118 -6.36 -20.97 17.88
CA HIS A 118 -7.24 -20.47 16.82
C HIS A 118 -8.33 -19.53 17.34
N SER A 119 -8.51 -19.39 18.66
CA SER A 119 -9.52 -18.49 19.25
C SER A 119 -9.06 -17.04 19.32
N LYS A 120 -7.75 -16.79 19.21
CA LYS A 120 -7.18 -15.45 19.21
C LYS A 120 -7.56 -14.66 17.95
N PRO A 121 -7.79 -13.34 18.09
CA PRO A 121 -7.93 -12.47 16.93
C PRO A 121 -6.64 -12.47 16.10
N ILE A 122 -6.80 -12.18 14.80
CA ILE A 122 -5.69 -12.18 13.84
C ILE A 122 -5.29 -10.74 13.49
N ILE A 123 -4.02 -10.42 13.66
CA ILE A 123 -3.37 -9.29 13.02
C ILE A 123 -3.02 -9.71 11.60
N PHE A 124 -3.65 -9.10 10.61
CA PHE A 124 -3.52 -9.46 9.21
C PHE A 124 -2.78 -8.38 8.42
N SER A 125 -1.83 -8.78 7.59
CA SER A 125 -1.22 -7.89 6.60
C SER A 125 -1.07 -8.60 5.27
N MET A 126 -1.34 -7.89 4.17
CA MET A 126 -1.18 -8.41 2.82
C MET A 126 -0.53 -7.36 1.93
N ALA A 127 0.63 -7.68 1.36
CA ALA A 127 1.35 -6.79 0.45
C ALA A 127 2.38 -7.57 -0.38
N ARG A 128 3.02 -6.90 -1.34
CA ARG A 128 4.28 -7.41 -1.90
C ARG A 128 5.36 -7.41 -0.82
N LEU A 129 6.32 -8.31 -0.95
CA LEU A 129 7.46 -8.38 -0.06
C LEU A 129 8.62 -7.56 -0.63
N ASP A 130 8.64 -6.28 -0.31
CA ASP A 130 9.73 -5.35 -0.67
C ASP A 130 10.09 -4.49 0.55
N ARG A 131 11.24 -3.81 0.49
CA ARG A 131 11.77 -3.05 1.62
C ARG A 131 10.86 -1.90 2.02
N VAL A 132 10.15 -1.30 1.07
CA VAL A 132 9.27 -0.14 1.33
C VAL A 132 8.01 -0.61 2.07
N LYS A 133 7.44 -1.76 1.68
CA LYS A 133 6.26 -2.35 2.33
C LYS A 133 6.51 -2.78 3.77
N ASN A 134 7.76 -3.07 4.14
CA ASN A 134 8.20 -3.23 5.53
C ASN A 134 7.40 -4.29 6.32
N ILE A 135 6.99 -5.38 5.65
CA ILE A 135 6.31 -6.51 6.30
C ILE A 135 7.21 -7.15 7.36
N THR A 136 8.52 -7.26 7.09
CA THR A 136 9.49 -7.76 8.07
C THR A 136 9.59 -6.87 9.31
N GLY A 137 9.40 -5.55 9.19
CA GLY A 137 9.36 -4.63 10.34
C GLY A 137 8.14 -4.87 11.24
N LEU A 138 6.98 -5.18 10.65
CA LEU A 138 5.80 -5.59 11.42
C LEU A 138 6.06 -6.90 12.17
N VAL A 139 6.67 -7.88 11.54
CA VAL A 139 6.97 -9.17 12.20
C VAL A 139 8.00 -9.01 13.31
N GLU A 140 9.02 -8.17 13.11
CA GLU A 140 9.98 -7.84 14.16
C GLU A 140 9.30 -7.15 15.35
N SER A 141 8.44 -6.17 15.09
CA SER A 141 7.66 -5.45 16.11
C SER A 141 6.76 -6.40 16.92
N PHE A 142 6.03 -7.29 16.23
CA PHE A 142 5.23 -8.34 16.87
C PHE A 142 6.09 -9.31 17.69
N GLY A 143 7.23 -9.75 17.15
CA GLY A 143 8.13 -10.67 17.84
C GLY A 143 8.71 -10.12 19.15
N LYS A 144 9.00 -8.81 19.19
CA LYS A 144 9.51 -8.10 20.37
C LYS A 144 8.44 -7.88 21.44
N ASN A 145 7.19 -7.67 21.06
CA ASN A 145 6.12 -7.29 21.99
C ASN A 145 5.38 -8.54 22.51
N THR A 146 5.74 -9.00 23.71
CA THR A 146 5.13 -10.19 24.35
C THR A 146 3.64 -10.00 24.63
N GLN A 147 3.21 -8.80 25.04
CA GLN A 147 1.81 -8.51 25.31
C GLN A 147 0.95 -8.61 24.05
N LEU A 148 1.45 -8.10 22.91
CA LEU A 148 0.75 -8.22 21.63
C LEU A 148 0.59 -9.68 21.20
N ARG A 149 1.63 -10.49 21.39
CA ARG A 149 1.65 -11.94 21.14
C ARG A 149 0.68 -12.74 22.00
N GLU A 150 0.48 -12.31 23.24
CA GLU A 150 -0.53 -12.89 24.13
C GLU A 150 -1.95 -12.57 23.65
N LEU A 151 -2.17 -11.37 23.11
CA LEU A 151 -3.48 -10.88 22.69
C LEU A 151 -3.94 -11.42 21.33
N ALA A 152 -3.03 -11.62 20.37
CA ALA A 152 -3.38 -11.92 18.98
C ALA A 152 -2.35 -12.81 18.27
N ASN A 153 -2.77 -13.45 17.18
CA ASN A 153 -1.90 -14.13 16.22
C ASN A 153 -1.50 -13.18 15.09
N LEU A 154 -0.32 -13.37 14.48
CA LEU A 154 0.11 -12.62 13.30
C LEU A 154 0.03 -13.46 12.04
N VAL A 155 -0.72 -12.99 11.04
CA VAL A 155 -0.82 -13.60 9.72
C VAL A 155 -0.36 -12.59 8.67
N VAL A 156 0.67 -12.94 7.91
CA VAL A 156 1.18 -12.10 6.82
C VAL A 156 1.09 -12.83 5.47
N VAL A 157 0.51 -12.17 4.47
CA VAL A 157 0.48 -12.64 3.09
C VAL A 157 1.45 -11.78 2.28
N ALA A 158 2.64 -12.29 2.01
CA ALA A 158 3.67 -11.51 1.33
C ALA A 158 4.71 -12.36 0.59
N GLY A 159 4.92 -12.05 -0.69
CA GLY A 159 5.99 -12.62 -1.50
C GLY A 159 6.00 -14.15 -1.59
N TYR A 160 7.13 -14.71 -2.00
CA TYR A 160 7.42 -16.15 -1.89
C TYR A 160 8.10 -16.47 -0.57
N ASN A 161 8.04 -17.73 -0.14
CA ASN A 161 8.71 -18.17 1.08
C ASN A 161 10.08 -18.84 0.87
N ASP A 162 10.52 -19.01 -0.38
CA ASP A 162 11.85 -19.52 -0.76
C ASP A 162 12.54 -18.52 -1.68
N VAL A 163 13.78 -18.16 -1.35
CA VAL A 163 14.65 -17.28 -2.13
C VAL A 163 14.83 -17.77 -3.57
N LYS A 164 14.80 -19.09 -3.79
CA LYS A 164 14.99 -19.69 -5.14
C LYS A 164 13.85 -19.37 -6.10
N LYS A 165 12.70 -18.95 -5.58
CA LYS A 165 11.51 -18.63 -6.38
C LYS A 165 11.44 -17.17 -6.80
N SER A 166 12.25 -16.31 -6.19
CA SER A 166 12.29 -14.90 -6.53
C SER A 166 13.50 -14.59 -7.39
N SER A 167 13.29 -13.79 -8.43
CA SER A 167 14.35 -13.12 -9.19
C SER A 167 14.56 -11.67 -8.76
N ASP A 168 13.71 -11.15 -7.85
CA ASP A 168 13.78 -9.80 -7.35
C ASP A 168 14.75 -9.70 -6.17
N ARG A 169 15.72 -8.79 -6.27
CA ARG A 169 16.80 -8.66 -5.28
C ARG A 169 16.30 -8.14 -3.93
N GLU A 170 15.24 -7.34 -3.89
CA GLU A 170 14.69 -6.85 -2.62
C GLU A 170 13.86 -7.93 -1.94
N GLU A 171 13.02 -8.63 -2.70
CA GLU A 171 12.25 -9.75 -2.19
C GLU A 171 13.15 -10.85 -1.62
N ILE A 172 14.23 -11.24 -2.31
CA ILE A 172 15.21 -12.22 -1.78
C ILE A 172 15.76 -11.79 -0.42
N GLN A 173 16.16 -10.51 -0.27
CA GLN A 173 16.69 -9.98 0.99
C GLN A 173 15.65 -9.98 2.11
N GLU A 174 14.40 -9.62 1.77
CA GLU A 174 13.30 -9.61 2.72
C GLU A 174 12.85 -11.04 3.11
N ILE A 175 12.93 -12.02 2.20
CA ILE A 175 12.71 -13.46 2.49
C ILE A 175 13.73 -13.96 3.52
N ASP A 176 15.03 -13.69 3.28
CA ASP A 176 16.08 -14.09 4.22
C ASP A 176 15.88 -13.45 5.61
N LYS A 177 15.56 -12.16 5.63
CA LYS A 177 15.24 -11.44 6.87
C LYS A 177 14.01 -12.05 7.55
N MET A 178 12.97 -12.41 6.80
CA MET A 178 11.76 -13.04 7.34
C MET A 178 12.11 -14.35 8.07
N HIS A 179 12.87 -15.24 7.42
CA HIS A 179 13.33 -16.50 8.03
C HIS A 179 14.20 -16.28 9.27
N GLN A 180 15.06 -15.27 9.27
CA GLN A 180 15.86 -14.90 10.45
C GLN A 180 15.00 -14.42 11.61
N LEU A 181 14.00 -13.58 11.36
CA LEU A 181 13.08 -13.06 12.38
C LEU A 181 12.25 -14.19 13.02
N ILE A 182 11.73 -15.11 12.21
CA ILE A 182 10.96 -16.27 12.70
C ILE A 182 11.78 -17.08 13.71
N LYS A 183 13.07 -17.33 13.40
CA LYS A 183 14.00 -18.05 14.27
C LYS A 183 14.37 -17.23 15.51
N THR A 184 14.69 -15.95 15.32
CA THR A 184 15.18 -15.06 16.40
C THR A 184 14.13 -14.88 17.50
N TYR A 185 12.87 -14.69 17.12
CA TYR A 185 11.78 -14.44 18.07
C TYR A 185 10.95 -15.68 18.42
N ASN A 186 11.34 -16.86 17.91
CA ASN A 186 10.61 -18.12 18.05
C ASN A 186 9.09 -17.95 17.83
N LEU A 187 8.73 -17.61 16.60
CA LEU A 187 7.36 -17.18 16.26
C LEU A 187 6.37 -18.32 15.98
N PHE A 188 6.86 -19.56 15.86
CA PHE A 188 6.00 -20.72 15.66
C PHE A 188 4.94 -20.83 16.77
N GLY A 189 3.71 -21.22 16.40
CA GLY A 189 2.54 -21.24 17.28
C GLY A 189 1.77 -19.93 17.36
N GLN A 190 2.34 -18.80 16.91
CA GLN A 190 1.69 -17.48 16.97
C GLN A 190 1.78 -16.71 15.64
N PHE A 191 2.41 -17.30 14.64
CA PHE A 191 2.72 -16.65 13.37
C PHE A 191 2.44 -17.57 12.19
N ARG A 192 1.86 -16.98 11.14
CA ARG A 192 1.59 -17.63 9.86
C ARG A 192 2.03 -16.72 8.73
N TRP A 193 3.01 -17.16 7.95
CA TRP A 193 3.40 -16.52 6.70
C TRP A 193 2.80 -17.29 5.54
N ILE A 194 2.03 -16.62 4.70
CA ILE A 194 1.38 -17.15 3.51
C ILE A 194 2.02 -16.51 2.27
N SER A 195 2.34 -17.34 1.28
CA SER A 195 2.85 -16.89 -0.01
C SER A 195 1.79 -16.08 -0.78
N ALA A 196 2.23 -15.25 -1.72
CA ALA A 196 1.37 -14.32 -2.47
C ALA A 196 0.10 -14.97 -3.03
N GLN A 197 -1.04 -14.30 -2.83
CA GLN A 197 -2.37 -14.79 -3.21
C GLN A 197 -2.89 -14.08 -4.46
N THR A 198 -3.21 -14.82 -5.50
CA THR A 198 -3.63 -14.27 -6.81
C THR A 198 -5.15 -14.21 -7.01
N ASN A 199 -5.91 -15.00 -6.25
CA ASN A 199 -7.37 -15.07 -6.38
C ASN A 199 -8.06 -13.96 -5.56
N ARG A 200 -8.46 -12.88 -6.24
CA ARG A 200 -9.12 -11.73 -5.61
C ARG A 200 -10.42 -12.07 -4.88
N ALA A 201 -11.23 -12.99 -5.41
CA ALA A 201 -12.48 -13.40 -4.76
C ALA A 201 -12.21 -14.11 -3.42
N ARG A 202 -11.21 -14.99 -3.38
CA ARG A 202 -10.75 -15.62 -2.15
C ARG A 202 -10.13 -14.60 -1.19
N ASN A 203 -9.38 -13.62 -1.70
CA ASN A 203 -8.80 -12.55 -0.88
C ASN A 203 -9.87 -11.68 -0.22
N GLY A 204 -10.94 -11.33 -0.94
CA GLY A 204 -12.09 -10.64 -0.37
C GLY A 204 -12.74 -11.43 0.77
N GLU A 205 -12.90 -12.75 0.60
CA GLU A 205 -13.42 -13.61 1.66
C GLU A 205 -12.43 -13.77 2.81
N LEU A 206 -11.11 -13.77 2.55
CA LEU A 206 -10.09 -13.80 3.58
C LEU A 206 -10.18 -12.57 4.50
N TYR A 207 -10.27 -11.35 3.95
CA TYR A 207 -10.48 -10.14 4.76
C TYR A 207 -11.72 -10.26 5.67
N ARG A 208 -12.84 -10.77 5.13
CA ARG A 208 -14.07 -10.98 5.91
C ARG A 208 -13.94 -12.10 6.95
N TYR A 209 -13.17 -13.14 6.66
CA TYR A 209 -12.87 -14.22 7.60
C TYR A 209 -12.03 -13.70 8.77
N ILE A 210 -11.03 -12.84 8.51
CA ILE A 210 -10.28 -12.15 9.57
C ILE A 210 -11.18 -11.23 10.40
N ALA A 211 -12.15 -10.55 9.77
CA ALA A 211 -13.13 -9.75 10.50
C ALA A 211 -14.02 -10.60 11.44
N ASP A 212 -14.38 -11.83 11.04
CA ASP A 212 -15.12 -12.76 11.90
C ASP A 212 -14.33 -13.14 13.18
N THR A 213 -12.99 -13.20 13.11
CA THR A 213 -12.13 -13.45 14.29
C THR A 213 -11.90 -12.22 15.16
N ARG A 214 -12.55 -11.09 14.86
CA ARG A 214 -12.30 -9.79 15.51
C ARG A 214 -10.84 -9.34 15.37
N GLY A 215 -10.23 -9.70 14.25
CA GLY A 215 -8.89 -9.29 13.88
C GLY A 215 -8.77 -7.82 13.47
N ILE A 216 -7.59 -7.45 13.01
CA ILE A 216 -7.28 -6.12 12.47
C ILE A 216 -6.44 -6.25 11.20
N PHE A 217 -6.49 -5.22 10.33
CA PHE A 217 -5.54 -5.09 9.23
C PHE A 217 -4.40 -4.14 9.60
N VAL A 218 -3.17 -4.47 9.23
CA VAL A 218 -1.99 -3.63 9.46
C VAL A 218 -1.23 -3.41 8.17
N GLN A 219 -0.97 -2.15 7.86
CA GLN A 219 -0.18 -1.69 6.72
C GLN A 219 1.06 -0.94 7.28
N PRO A 220 2.24 -1.58 7.32
CA PRO A 220 3.40 -1.06 8.04
C PRO A 220 4.45 -0.36 7.17
N ALA A 221 4.13 0.03 5.92
CA ALA A 221 5.14 0.53 4.99
C ALA A 221 5.83 1.80 5.50
N PHE A 222 7.12 1.94 5.19
CA PHE A 222 7.86 3.19 5.43
C PHE A 222 7.26 4.37 4.67
N TYR A 223 6.66 4.09 3.52
CA TYR A 223 5.90 5.05 2.73
C TYR A 223 4.89 4.29 1.87
N GLU A 224 3.64 4.76 1.82
CA GLU A 224 2.60 4.15 1.00
C GLU A 224 1.94 5.22 0.13
N ALA A 225 2.09 5.15 -1.20
CA ALA A 225 1.61 6.21 -2.09
C ALA A 225 0.08 6.40 -1.99
N PHE A 226 -0.68 5.30 -1.89
CA PHE A 226 -2.13 5.32 -1.68
C PHE A 226 -2.57 4.25 -0.68
N GLY A 227 -2.33 2.97 -0.99
CA GLY A 227 -2.71 1.84 -0.14
C GLY A 227 -4.08 1.26 -0.47
N LEU A 228 -4.23 0.63 -1.64
CA LEU A 228 -5.47 -0.07 -2.00
C LEU A 228 -5.88 -1.13 -0.97
N THR A 229 -4.92 -1.81 -0.34
CA THR A 229 -5.21 -2.81 0.69
C THR A 229 -5.84 -2.21 1.95
N VAL A 230 -5.57 -0.94 2.26
CA VAL A 230 -6.26 -0.18 3.32
C VAL A 230 -7.73 0.01 2.93
N VAL A 231 -7.99 0.43 1.69
CA VAL A 231 -9.36 0.58 1.16
C VAL A 231 -10.09 -0.76 1.16
N GLU A 232 -9.47 -1.84 0.70
CA GLU A 232 -10.04 -3.20 0.68
C GLU A 232 -10.41 -3.68 2.09
N ALA A 233 -9.49 -3.56 3.06
CA ALA A 233 -9.73 -3.95 4.45
C ALA A 233 -10.88 -3.15 5.08
N MET A 234 -10.87 -1.83 4.94
CA MET A 234 -11.94 -0.96 5.43
C MET A 234 -13.28 -1.26 4.75
N THR A 235 -13.30 -1.56 3.44
CA THR A 235 -14.52 -1.96 2.70
C THR A 235 -15.11 -3.26 3.23
N CYS A 236 -14.26 -4.17 3.71
CA CYS A 236 -14.71 -5.42 4.34
C CYS A 236 -15.13 -5.24 5.82
N GLY A 237 -14.99 -4.04 6.39
CA GLY A 237 -15.28 -3.77 7.80
C GLY A 237 -14.19 -4.25 8.75
N LEU A 238 -12.95 -4.38 8.29
CA LEU A 238 -11.82 -4.76 9.13
C LEU A 238 -11.13 -3.51 9.68
N PRO A 239 -11.12 -3.27 11.01
CA PRO A 239 -10.40 -2.17 11.63
C PRO A 239 -8.94 -2.15 11.16
N THR A 240 -8.50 -0.98 10.70
CA THR A 240 -7.23 -0.85 9.98
C THR A 240 -6.26 0.09 10.68
N PHE A 241 -5.00 -0.36 10.77
CA PHE A 241 -3.84 0.37 11.25
C PHE A 241 -2.93 0.59 10.05
N ALA A 242 -2.66 1.83 9.65
CA ALA A 242 -1.85 2.11 8.47
C ALA A 242 -0.79 3.17 8.74
N THR A 243 0.26 3.16 7.92
CA THR A 243 1.36 4.14 8.02
C THR A 243 0.84 5.58 7.97
N CYS A 244 1.42 6.46 8.79
CA CYS A 244 1.16 7.90 8.70
C CYS A 244 1.94 8.59 7.55
N HIS A 245 2.75 7.85 6.79
CA HIS A 245 3.56 8.38 5.70
C HIS A 245 2.97 8.03 4.32
N GLY A 246 2.33 9.00 3.68
CA GLY A 246 1.76 8.87 2.35
C GLY A 246 0.22 8.90 2.33
N GLY A 247 -0.39 8.24 1.35
CA GLY A 247 -1.83 8.27 1.11
C GLY A 247 -2.71 7.78 2.27
N PRO A 248 -2.34 6.73 3.05
CA PRO A 248 -3.16 6.27 4.17
C PRO A 248 -3.38 7.32 5.27
N ALA A 249 -2.49 8.32 5.37
CA ALA A 249 -2.65 9.46 6.27
C ALA A 249 -3.91 10.28 5.96
N GLU A 250 -4.34 10.31 4.69
CA GLU A 250 -5.58 10.98 4.26
C GLU A 250 -6.77 10.01 4.23
N ILE A 251 -6.55 8.72 3.96
CA ILE A 251 -7.63 7.72 3.92
C ILE A 251 -8.27 7.55 5.30
N ILE A 252 -7.43 7.39 6.33
CA ILE A 252 -7.87 7.11 7.70
C ILE A 252 -8.00 8.41 8.50
N GLU A 253 -9.10 8.53 9.23
CA GLU A 253 -9.27 9.48 10.32
C GLU A 253 -8.96 8.77 11.65
N HIS A 254 -7.85 9.16 12.28
CA HIS A 254 -7.31 8.49 13.46
C HIS A 254 -8.33 8.41 14.61
N GLY A 255 -8.56 7.20 15.14
CA GLY A 255 -9.50 6.93 16.22
C GLY A 255 -10.97 6.93 15.82
N VAL A 256 -11.29 7.23 14.56
CA VAL A 256 -12.66 7.27 14.02
C VAL A 256 -12.88 6.16 13.00
N SER A 257 -12.09 6.13 11.92
CA SER A 257 -12.22 5.14 10.83
C SER A 257 -11.06 4.15 10.77
N GLY A 258 -10.09 4.28 11.68
CA GLY A 258 -8.91 3.44 11.80
C GLY A 258 -7.84 4.14 12.64
N PHE A 259 -6.62 3.64 12.60
CA PHE A 259 -5.48 4.22 13.34
C PHE A 259 -4.29 4.44 12.42
N HIS A 260 -3.54 5.50 12.72
CA HIS A 260 -2.25 5.74 12.12
C HIS A 260 -1.16 5.16 13.00
N ILE A 261 -0.18 4.52 12.38
CA ILE A 261 1.04 4.01 13.02
C ILE A 261 2.27 4.59 12.33
N ASP A 262 3.33 4.83 13.09
CA ASP A 262 4.59 5.30 12.53
C ASP A 262 5.57 4.12 12.37
N PRO A 263 5.94 3.73 11.14
CA PRO A 263 6.86 2.63 10.87
C PRO A 263 8.28 2.89 11.41
N TYR A 264 8.65 4.14 11.72
CA TYR A 264 9.93 4.48 12.34
C TYR A 264 9.91 4.33 13.87
N HIS A 265 8.73 4.10 14.47
CA HIS A 265 8.53 3.87 15.90
C HIS A 265 7.77 2.54 16.13
N PRO A 266 8.36 1.40 15.75
CA PRO A 266 7.67 0.10 15.75
C PRO A 266 7.17 -0.35 17.12
N ASP A 267 7.83 0.04 18.20
CA ASP A 267 7.40 -0.29 19.57
C ASP A 267 6.11 0.47 19.95
N GLN A 268 5.98 1.73 19.50
CA GLN A 268 4.77 2.52 19.69
C GLN A 268 3.62 1.96 18.83
N ALA A 269 3.90 1.58 17.58
CA ALA A 269 2.92 0.93 16.72
C ALA A 269 2.36 -0.36 17.36
N ALA A 270 3.22 -1.20 17.94
CA ALA A 270 2.79 -2.36 18.70
C ALA A 270 1.97 -1.98 19.94
N GLY A 271 2.40 -0.94 20.67
CA GLY A 271 1.64 -0.39 21.81
C GLY A 271 0.22 0.02 21.43
N THR A 272 0.03 0.73 20.31
CA THR A 272 -1.30 1.11 19.83
C THR A 272 -2.17 -0.11 19.50
N MET A 273 -1.59 -1.17 18.92
CA MET A 273 -2.32 -2.41 18.66
C MET A 273 -2.71 -3.13 19.96
N VAL A 274 -1.82 -3.15 20.95
CA VAL A 274 -2.11 -3.68 22.30
C VAL A 274 -3.27 -2.92 22.93
N GLU A 275 -3.20 -1.59 22.97
CA GLU A 275 -4.24 -0.72 23.55
C GLU A 275 -5.60 -0.96 22.88
N PHE A 276 -5.62 -1.12 21.56
CA PHE A 276 -6.84 -1.43 20.81
C PHE A 276 -7.45 -2.78 21.22
N PHE A 277 -6.65 -3.85 21.28
CA PHE A 277 -7.15 -5.16 21.69
C PHE A 277 -7.60 -5.19 23.15
N GLU A 278 -6.89 -4.49 24.05
CA GLU A 278 -7.32 -4.32 25.44
C GLU A 278 -8.63 -3.57 25.55
N GLN A 279 -8.81 -2.51 24.75
CA GLN A 279 -10.07 -1.77 24.72
C GLN A 279 -11.21 -2.63 24.18
N CYS A 280 -10.97 -3.46 23.16
CA CYS A 280 -11.95 -4.42 22.66
C CYS A 280 -12.34 -5.48 23.71
N LYS A 281 -11.40 -5.87 24.59
CA LYS A 281 -11.70 -6.78 25.73
C LYS A 281 -12.55 -6.10 26.80
N LYS A 282 -12.34 -4.80 27.05
CA LYS A 282 -13.11 -4.01 28.02
C LYS A 282 -14.51 -3.65 27.50
N ASP A 283 -14.60 -3.34 26.20
CA ASP A 283 -15.82 -2.95 25.52
C ASP A 283 -15.93 -3.71 24.19
N SER A 284 -16.81 -4.71 24.16
CA SER A 284 -17.03 -5.56 22.98
C SER A 284 -17.65 -4.78 21.79
N SER A 285 -18.21 -3.60 22.02
CA SER A 285 -18.73 -2.73 20.96
C SER A 285 -17.64 -1.90 20.27
N TYR A 286 -16.48 -1.72 20.91
CA TYR A 286 -15.42 -0.84 20.42
C TYR A 286 -14.90 -1.26 19.04
N TRP A 287 -14.72 -2.56 18.82
CA TRP A 287 -14.30 -3.10 17.52
C TRP A 287 -15.31 -2.75 16.42
N ASN A 288 -16.60 -2.92 16.69
CA ASN A 288 -17.67 -2.61 15.74
C ASN A 288 -17.72 -1.11 15.42
N LYS A 289 -17.50 -0.24 16.42
CA LYS A 289 -17.45 1.21 16.22
C LYS A 289 -16.37 1.61 15.21
N ILE A 290 -15.16 1.05 15.32
CA ILE A 290 -14.08 1.35 14.37
C ILE A 290 -14.36 0.73 12.99
N SER A 291 -14.91 -0.49 12.94
CA SER A 291 -15.35 -1.14 11.70
C SER A 291 -16.38 -0.29 10.95
N GLU A 292 -17.42 0.19 11.64
CA GLU A 292 -18.47 1.04 11.06
C GLU A 292 -17.91 2.39 10.60
N GLY A 293 -17.03 3.00 11.39
CA GLY A 293 -16.32 4.22 10.98
C GLY A 293 -15.51 4.03 9.69
N GLY A 294 -14.83 2.89 9.56
CA GLY A 294 -14.10 2.50 8.34
C GLY A 294 -15.03 2.35 7.13
N LEU A 295 -16.15 1.66 7.29
CA LEU A 295 -17.16 1.47 6.24
C LEU A 295 -17.74 2.81 5.77
N CYS A 296 -18.19 3.66 6.71
CA CYS A 296 -18.71 4.99 6.39
C CYS A 296 -17.69 5.82 5.61
N ARG A 297 -16.43 5.82 6.05
CA ARG A 297 -15.34 6.55 5.39
C ARG A 297 -15.15 6.12 3.93
N ILE A 298 -15.19 4.81 3.63
CA ILE A 298 -15.04 4.30 2.27
C ILE A 298 -16.24 4.68 1.39
N PHE A 299 -17.47 4.44 1.85
CA PHE A 299 -18.66 4.71 1.04
C PHE A 299 -18.83 6.19 0.69
N GLU A 300 -18.37 7.09 1.55
CA GLU A 300 -18.41 8.54 1.29
C GLU A 300 -17.35 9.04 0.30
N ARG A 301 -16.17 8.40 0.24
CA ARG A 301 -14.98 9.00 -0.41
C ARG A 301 -14.33 8.14 -1.49
N TYR A 302 -14.36 6.80 -1.36
CA TYR A 302 -13.49 5.88 -2.11
C TYR A 302 -14.30 4.83 -2.88
N THR A 303 -15.05 5.25 -3.90
CA THR A 303 -15.85 4.34 -4.75
C THR A 303 -15.60 4.55 -6.25
N TRP A 304 -15.61 3.46 -7.02
CA TRP A 304 -15.41 3.52 -8.48
C TRP A 304 -16.50 4.29 -9.24
N LYS A 305 -17.71 4.37 -8.65
CA LYS A 305 -18.80 5.17 -9.21
C LYS A 305 -18.43 6.66 -9.25
N ILE A 306 -17.99 7.22 -8.12
CA ILE A 306 -17.56 8.62 -8.00
C ILE A 306 -16.34 8.87 -8.91
N TYR A 307 -15.41 7.92 -8.97
CA TYR A 307 -14.23 8.01 -9.83
C TYR A 307 -14.60 8.17 -11.32
N SER A 308 -15.49 7.31 -11.81
CA SER A 308 -15.84 7.25 -13.23
C SER A 308 -16.60 8.50 -13.69
N GLU A 309 -17.54 8.98 -12.89
CA GLU A 309 -18.30 10.20 -13.16
C GLU A 309 -17.36 11.42 -13.29
N ARG A 310 -16.43 11.59 -12.34
CA ARG A 310 -15.45 12.69 -12.38
C ARG A 310 -14.51 12.59 -13.57
N LEU A 311 -13.95 11.41 -13.84
CA LEU A 311 -13.01 11.21 -14.94
C LEU A 311 -13.63 11.61 -16.29
N MET A 312 -14.88 11.23 -16.54
CA MET A 312 -15.59 11.57 -17.78
C MET A 312 -15.79 13.08 -17.94
N THR A 313 -16.14 13.78 -16.86
CA THR A 313 -16.24 15.24 -16.86
C THR A 313 -14.90 15.91 -17.14
N LEU A 314 -13.83 15.49 -16.46
CA LEU A 314 -12.49 16.05 -16.64
C LEU A 314 -12.00 15.85 -18.09
N ALA A 315 -12.20 14.65 -18.66
CA ALA A 315 -11.81 14.37 -20.03
C ALA A 315 -12.49 15.32 -21.04
N GLY A 316 -13.76 15.68 -20.81
CA GLY A 316 -14.47 16.68 -21.62
C GLY A 316 -13.89 18.09 -21.47
N VAL A 317 -13.69 18.55 -20.23
CA VAL A 317 -13.18 19.89 -19.92
C VAL A 317 -11.76 20.10 -20.45
N TYR A 318 -10.85 19.17 -20.16
CA TYR A 318 -9.46 19.28 -20.60
C TYR A 318 -9.28 19.12 -22.10
N ARG A 319 -10.16 18.35 -22.77
CA ARG A 319 -10.18 18.29 -24.24
C ARG A 319 -10.52 19.65 -24.85
N PHE A 320 -11.50 20.36 -24.30
CA PHE A 320 -11.82 21.72 -24.73
C PHE A 320 -10.67 22.68 -24.43
N TRP A 321 -10.13 22.65 -23.21
CA TRP A 321 -8.99 23.50 -22.81
C TRP A 321 -7.75 23.31 -23.70
N LYS A 322 -7.47 22.06 -24.10
CA LYS A 322 -6.36 21.74 -25.02
C LYS A 322 -6.48 22.43 -26.37
N TYR A 323 -7.69 22.63 -26.87
CA TYR A 323 -7.91 23.36 -28.12
C TYR A 323 -7.69 24.87 -27.93
N VAL A 324 -8.20 25.42 -26.83
CA VAL A 324 -8.12 26.86 -26.50
C VAL A 324 -6.67 27.30 -26.21
N SER A 325 -5.93 26.53 -25.41
CA SER A 325 -4.55 26.86 -24.95
C SER A 325 -3.42 26.42 -25.91
N LYS A 326 -3.76 25.96 -27.12
CA LYS A 326 -2.82 25.29 -28.03
C LYS A 326 -1.59 26.14 -28.40
N LEU A 327 -1.79 27.45 -28.57
CA LEU A 327 -0.70 28.38 -28.94
C LEU A 327 0.30 28.55 -27.79
N GLU A 328 -0.19 28.72 -26.56
CA GLU A 328 0.64 28.89 -25.36
C GLU A 328 1.43 27.63 -25.01
N ARG A 329 0.85 26.44 -25.20
CA ARG A 329 1.54 25.16 -24.92
C ARG A 329 2.61 24.77 -25.94
N ARG A 330 2.77 25.52 -27.04
CA ARG A 330 3.70 25.15 -28.13
C ARG A 330 5.16 25.19 -27.69
N GLU A 331 5.54 26.17 -26.88
CA GLU A 331 6.92 26.34 -26.40
C GLU A 331 7.30 25.22 -25.44
N THR A 332 6.45 24.96 -24.43
CA THR A 332 6.61 23.84 -23.50
C THR A 332 6.72 22.50 -24.24
N ARG A 333 5.90 22.29 -25.28
CA ARG A 333 5.99 21.08 -26.10
C ARG A 333 7.36 20.93 -26.76
N ARG A 334 7.91 21.99 -27.36
CA ARG A 334 9.24 21.94 -27.99
C ARG A 334 10.35 21.71 -26.96
N TYR A 335 10.23 22.33 -25.78
CA TYR A 335 11.16 22.09 -24.68
C TYR A 335 11.16 20.62 -24.22
N LEU A 336 9.99 20.01 -24.06
CA LEU A 336 9.85 18.61 -23.68
C LEU A 336 10.36 17.66 -24.78
N GLU A 337 10.11 17.96 -26.05
CA GLU A 337 10.66 17.21 -27.18
C GLU A 337 12.19 17.24 -27.18
N MET A 338 12.79 18.42 -26.96
CA MET A 338 14.24 18.56 -26.81
C MET A 338 14.77 17.75 -25.61
N PHE A 339 14.10 17.86 -24.46
CA PHE A 339 14.51 17.17 -23.23
C PHE A 339 14.44 15.64 -23.39
N TYR A 340 13.40 15.12 -24.05
CA TYR A 340 13.32 13.72 -24.45
C TYR A 340 14.49 13.30 -25.34
N ILE A 341 14.71 14.03 -26.44
CA ILE A 341 15.66 13.65 -27.49
C ILE A 341 17.10 13.70 -26.98
N LEU A 342 17.45 14.75 -26.24
CA LEU A 342 18.84 15.05 -25.86
C LEU A 342 19.22 14.53 -24.47
N LYS A 343 18.26 14.38 -23.54
CA LYS A 343 18.54 13.87 -22.18
C LYS A 343 18.03 12.45 -22.01
N PHE A 344 16.72 12.23 -22.06
CA PHE A 344 16.12 10.93 -21.71
C PHE A 344 16.62 9.79 -22.60
N ARG A 345 16.62 9.97 -23.94
CA ARG A 345 17.11 8.93 -24.87
C ARG A 345 18.56 8.54 -24.65
N ASN A 346 19.39 9.47 -24.18
CA ASN A 346 20.81 9.17 -23.90
C ASN A 346 20.98 8.39 -22.59
N LEU A 347 20.18 8.71 -21.56
CA LEU A 347 20.16 7.94 -20.30
C LEU A 347 19.68 6.50 -20.52
N VAL A 348 18.63 6.31 -21.32
CA VAL A 348 18.10 4.97 -21.60
C VAL A 348 19.13 4.07 -22.29
N LYS A 349 20.01 4.62 -23.15
CA LYS A 349 21.07 3.84 -23.80
C LYS A 349 22.12 3.28 -22.84
N SER A 350 22.29 3.88 -21.66
CA SER A 350 23.20 3.38 -20.63
C SER A 350 22.57 2.30 -19.74
N VAL A 351 21.27 2.06 -19.84
CA VAL A 351 20.60 0.98 -19.12
C VAL A 351 20.93 -0.35 -19.81
N PRO A 352 21.53 -1.34 -19.10
CA PRO A 352 21.83 -2.64 -19.67
C PRO A 352 20.56 -3.32 -20.21
N LEU A 353 20.66 -3.89 -21.40
CA LEU A 353 19.59 -4.72 -21.95
C LEU A 353 19.48 -6.02 -21.16
N ALA A 354 18.25 -6.53 -21.03
CA ALA A 354 18.06 -7.90 -20.56
C ALA A 354 18.77 -8.86 -21.50
N VAL A 355 19.46 -9.84 -20.93
CA VAL A 355 20.08 -10.94 -21.67
C VAL A 355 19.17 -12.14 -21.47
N ASP A 356 18.69 -12.73 -22.55
CA ASP A 356 17.96 -13.99 -22.47
C ASP A 356 18.96 -15.11 -22.12
N ASP A 357 18.71 -15.84 -21.04
CA ASP A 357 19.44 -17.07 -20.75
C ASP A 357 19.00 -18.14 -21.77
N HIS A 358 19.90 -18.49 -22.68
CA HIS A 358 19.72 -19.59 -23.65
C HIS A 358 20.01 -20.96 -23.05
#